data_AF-A0A378IY30-F1
#
_entry.id   AF-A0A378IY30-F1
#
_cell.length_a   1.000
_cell.length_b   1.000
_cell.length_c   1.000
_cell.angle_alpha   90.00
_cell.angle_beta   90.00
_cell.angle_gamma   90.00
#
_symmetry.space_group_name_H-M   'P 1'
#
loop_
_entity.id
_entity.type
_entity.pdbx_description
1 polymer ?
#
loop_
_entity_poly.entity_id
_entity_poly.type
_entity_poly.pdbx_seq_one_letter_code
_entity_poly.pdbx_strand_id
1 'polypeptide(L)'
;MRVEPKSGIRAAPLELNLYHVFSDNVQGTAHFVLVDPNGQDVAYARFAYHTKSPHLEPAYVNLPFLVIDAIASKKRGAYALGTVLVQAVFEYSLSTDCEGRVSLYSANKSGEFYFKLGFTPLKEPIFDKLYFDGEKNIDGEIMFLTDAANEAWRERAQMYPLIQPAFPNSIIKPF
;
A
#
# COMPACT_ATOMS: atom_id res chain seq x y z
N MET A 1 6.72 -20.57 5.21
CA MET A 1 5.44 -19.81 5.27
C MET A 1 5.09 -19.52 6.72
N ARG A 2 5.38 -18.29 7.17
CA ARG A 2 4.99 -17.78 8.49
C ARG A 2 3.79 -16.84 8.29
N VAL A 3 2.69 -17.12 8.99
CA VAL A 3 1.47 -16.31 8.94
C VAL A 3 1.31 -15.64 10.29
N GLU A 4 1.35 -14.31 10.31
CA GLU A 4 1.11 -13.54 11.53
C GLU A 4 -0.30 -12.94 11.49
N PRO A 5 -1.19 -13.29 12.43
CA PRO A 5 -2.51 -12.67 12.51
C PRO A 5 -2.34 -11.22 12.99
N LYS A 6 -2.96 -10.26 12.29
CA LYS A 6 -3.11 -8.89 12.78
C LYS A 6 -4.59 -8.53 12.88
N SER A 7 -4.89 -7.68 13.86
CA SER A 7 -6.18 -7.15 14.32
C SER A 7 -7.38 -7.32 13.38
N GLY A 8 -8.54 -7.72 13.93
CA GLY A 8 -9.82 -7.69 13.23
C GLY A 8 -10.19 -6.26 12.82
N ILE A 9 -10.30 -6.00 11.53
CA ILE A 9 -10.58 -4.67 11.00
C ILE A 9 -12.10 -4.53 10.83
N ARG A 10 -12.68 -3.52 11.49
CA ARG A 10 -14.05 -3.07 11.16
C ARG A 10 -13.98 -2.01 10.06
N ALA A 11 -13.82 -2.44 8.82
CA ALA A 11 -14.28 -1.65 7.68
C ALA A 11 -15.79 -1.90 7.56
N ALA A 12 -16.64 -0.92 7.83
CA ALA A 12 -18.09 -1.10 7.75
C ALA A 12 -18.54 -1.76 6.41
N PRO A 13 -19.53 -2.67 6.36
CA PRO A 13 -19.91 -3.75 7.26
C PRO A 13 -19.31 -5.09 6.74
N LEU A 14 -17.99 -5.18 6.64
CA LEU A 14 -17.29 -6.38 6.18
C LEU A 14 -16.39 -6.84 7.31
N GLU A 15 -16.83 -7.85 8.07
CA GLU A 15 -15.98 -8.55 9.03
C GLU A 15 -14.89 -9.29 8.27
N LEU A 16 -13.71 -8.67 8.14
CA LEU A 16 -12.56 -9.25 7.44
C LEU A 16 -11.35 -9.24 8.37
N ASN A 17 -10.58 -10.32 8.29
CA ASN A 17 -9.31 -10.46 8.99
C ASN A 17 -8.17 -10.13 8.03
N LEU A 18 -7.21 -9.32 8.50
CA LEU A 18 -6.01 -8.96 7.74
C LEU A 18 -4.83 -9.83 8.18
N TYR A 19 -4.23 -10.53 7.23
CA TYR A 19 -3.06 -11.35 7.46
C TYR A 19 -1.84 -10.78 6.76
N HIS A 20 -0.71 -10.77 7.46
CA HIS A 20 0.60 -10.53 6.86
C HIS A 20 1.26 -11.87 6.57
N VAL A 21 1.56 -12.14 5.30
CA VAL A 21 2.11 -13.41 4.83
C VAL A 21 3.45 -13.17 4.15
N PHE A 22 4.49 -13.79 4.70
CA PHE A 22 5.83 -13.79 4.11
C PHE A 22 6.02 -15.01 3.21
N SER A 23 6.44 -14.78 1.96
CA SER A 23 6.78 -15.85 1.04
C SER A 23 8.30 -16.04 1.00
N ASP A 24 8.78 -17.12 1.61
CA ASP A 24 10.21 -17.47 1.58
C ASP A 24 10.68 -17.87 0.16
N ASN A 25 9.74 -18.18 -0.74
CA ASN A 25 10.00 -18.69 -2.10
C ASN A 25 10.15 -17.60 -3.18
N VAL A 26 9.84 -16.34 -2.87
CA VAL A 26 10.00 -15.21 -3.79
C VAL A 26 10.78 -14.14 -3.03
N GLN A 27 12.07 -13.96 -3.39
CA GLN A 27 13.00 -13.08 -2.68
C GLN A 27 12.33 -11.76 -2.26
N GLY A 28 12.20 -11.55 -0.95
CA GLY A 28 11.76 -10.28 -0.37
C GLY A 28 10.31 -9.87 -0.63
N THR A 29 9.44 -10.78 -1.09
CA THR A 29 8.03 -10.46 -1.39
C THR A 29 7.10 -10.82 -0.23
N ALA A 30 6.32 -9.85 0.21
CA ALA A 30 5.31 -9.98 1.27
C ALA A 30 3.90 -9.76 0.72
N HIS A 31 2.91 -10.29 1.42
CA HIS A 31 1.50 -10.13 1.07
C HIS A 31 0.69 -9.66 2.27
N PHE A 32 -0.26 -8.76 2.01
CA PHE A 32 -1.40 -8.55 2.87
C PHE A 32 -2.61 -9.25 2.26
N VAL A 33 -3.29 -10.09 3.03
CA VAL A 33 -4.45 -10.85 2.56
C VAL A 33 -5.63 -10.54 3.47
N LEU A 34 -6.75 -10.13 2.87
CA LEU A 34 -8.04 -10.00 3.54
C LEU A 34 -8.79 -11.33 3.41
N VAL A 35 -9.23 -11.86 4.54
CA VAL A 35 -9.93 -13.15 4.63
C VAL A 35 -11.27 -12.94 5.33
N ASP A 36 -12.32 -13.57 4.80
CA ASP A 36 -13.66 -13.52 5.40
C ASP A 36 -13.80 -14.44 6.63
N PRO A 37 -14.91 -14.39 7.37
CA PRO A 37 -15.10 -15.24 8.55
C PRO A 37 -15.16 -16.75 8.23
N ASN A 38 -15.37 -17.11 6.96
CA ASN A 38 -15.38 -18.50 6.49
C ASN A 38 -13.99 -18.98 6.08
N GLY A 39 -12.96 -18.15 6.20
CA GLY A 39 -11.59 -18.49 5.82
C GLY A 39 -11.28 -18.32 4.34
N GLN A 40 -12.15 -17.66 3.55
CA GLN A 40 -11.90 -17.41 2.13
C GLN A 40 -11.13 -16.11 1.92
N ASP A 41 -10.09 -16.16 1.09
CA ASP A 41 -9.33 -14.98 0.66
C ASP A 41 -10.18 -14.11 -0.27
N VAL A 42 -10.49 -12.90 0.17
CA VAL A 42 -11.36 -11.97 -0.58
C VAL A 42 -10.57 -10.97 -1.41
N ALA A 43 -9.38 -10.57 -0.94
CA ALA A 43 -8.51 -9.63 -1.61
C ALA A 43 -7.08 -9.73 -1.09
N TYR A 44 -6.09 -9.32 -1.88
CA TYR A 44 -4.70 -9.25 -1.44
C TYR A 44 -3.94 -8.08 -2.06
N ALA A 45 -2.90 -7.64 -1.35
CA ALA A 45 -1.81 -6.83 -1.88
C ALA A 45 -0.53 -7.67 -1.87
N ARG A 46 0.26 -7.58 -2.93
CA ARG A 46 1.62 -8.10 -2.98
C ARG A 46 2.58 -6.93 -3.07
N PHE A 47 3.60 -6.93 -2.24
CA PHE A 47 4.59 -5.87 -2.21
C PHE A 47 5.97 -6.40 -1.84
N ALA A 48 7.00 -5.64 -2.18
CA ALA A 48 8.39 -5.98 -1.90
C ALA A 48 9.14 -4.77 -1.35
N TYR A 49 10.22 -5.03 -0.63
CA TYR A 49 11.13 -4.01 -0.13
C TYR A 49 12.24 -3.75 -1.16
N HIS A 50 12.51 -2.48 -1.43
CA HIS A 50 13.52 -2.04 -2.39
C HIS A 50 14.39 -0.94 -1.81
N THR A 51 15.67 -0.93 -2.19
CA THR A 51 16.64 0.11 -1.81
C THR A 51 17.09 0.97 -3.00
N LYS A 52 16.66 0.60 -4.23
CA LYS A 52 17.03 1.28 -5.47
C LYS A 52 15.97 1.07 -6.55
N SER A 53 15.71 2.12 -7.32
CA SER A 53 15.00 2.06 -8.59
C SER A 53 15.43 3.25 -9.44
N PRO A 54 15.92 3.03 -10.68
CA PRO A 54 16.33 4.14 -11.55
C PRO A 54 15.16 5.06 -11.90
N HIS A 55 13.93 4.54 -11.84
CA HIS A 55 12.72 5.32 -12.10
C HIS A 55 12.36 6.24 -10.93
N LEU A 56 12.73 5.89 -9.70
CA LEU A 56 12.43 6.64 -8.48
C LEU A 56 13.63 7.37 -7.91
N GLU A 57 14.81 7.29 -8.53
CA GLU A 57 15.98 8.06 -8.12
C GLU A 57 15.64 9.55 -7.87
N PRO A 58 14.87 10.25 -8.74
CA PRO A 58 14.50 11.64 -8.48
C PRO A 58 13.68 11.88 -7.20
N ALA A 59 12.92 10.88 -6.73
CA ALA A 59 12.05 11.00 -5.56
C ALA A 59 12.68 10.42 -4.28
N TYR A 60 13.40 9.31 -4.39
CA TYR A 60 13.91 8.51 -3.27
C TYR A 60 15.40 8.16 -3.45
N VAL A 61 16.24 9.15 -3.76
CA VAL A 61 17.70 8.97 -3.93
C VAL A 61 18.29 8.21 -2.73
N ASN A 62 18.75 6.98 -2.94
CA ASN A 62 19.36 6.12 -1.92
C ASN A 62 18.48 5.86 -0.67
N LEU A 63 17.17 6.04 -0.78
CA LEU A 63 16.23 5.76 0.31
C LEU A 63 15.48 4.46 0.03
N PRO A 64 15.23 3.63 1.05
CA PRO A 64 14.41 2.42 0.90
C PRO A 64 12.92 2.76 0.78
N PHE A 65 12.18 1.90 0.08
CA PHE A 65 10.75 2.04 -0.17
C PHE A 65 10.08 0.67 -0.36
N LEU A 66 8.78 0.61 -0.11
CA LEU A 66 7.96 -0.56 -0.46
C LEU A 66 7.33 -0.37 -1.83
N VAL A 67 7.39 -1.38 -2.70
CA VAL A 67 6.71 -1.38 -4.00
C VAL A 67 5.53 -2.34 -3.95
N ILE A 68 4.33 -1.83 -4.24
CA ILE A 68 3.13 -2.63 -4.42
C ILE A 68 3.09 -3.13 -5.88
N ASP A 69 3.24 -4.43 -6.07
CA ASP A 69 3.24 -5.05 -7.40
C ASP A 69 1.85 -5.46 -7.85
N ALA A 70 0.98 -5.84 -6.92
CA ALA A 70 -0.37 -6.31 -7.23
C ALA A 70 -1.35 -5.95 -6.12
N ILE A 71 -2.54 -5.51 -6.50
CA ILE A 71 -3.72 -5.47 -5.65
C ILE A 71 -4.84 -6.13 -6.42
N ALA A 72 -5.49 -7.13 -5.83
CA ALA A 72 -6.58 -7.86 -6.45
C ALA A 72 -7.70 -8.12 -5.44
N SER A 73 -8.94 -8.15 -5.93
CA SER A 73 -10.13 -8.47 -5.16
C SER A 73 -11.00 -9.45 -5.95
N LYS A 74 -11.48 -10.50 -5.27
CA LYS A 74 -12.48 -11.43 -5.83
C LYS A 74 -13.89 -10.87 -5.79
N LYS A 75 -14.13 -9.80 -5.00
CA LYS A 75 -15.41 -9.08 -4.94
C LYS A 75 -15.39 -7.93 -5.96
N ARG A 76 -16.17 -8.06 -7.03
CA ARG A 76 -16.34 -6.99 -8.05
C ARG A 76 -16.89 -5.71 -7.39
N GLY A 77 -16.35 -4.55 -7.75
CA GLY A 77 -16.80 -3.23 -7.25
C GLY A 77 -16.29 -2.83 -5.86
N ALA A 78 -15.44 -3.64 -5.22
CA ALA A 78 -14.97 -3.41 -3.86
C ALA A 78 -13.74 -2.49 -3.78
N TYR A 79 -13.83 -1.26 -4.30
CA TYR A 79 -12.76 -0.25 -4.21
C TYR A 79 -12.25 -0.06 -2.77
N ALA A 80 -13.16 -0.16 -1.79
CA ALA A 80 -12.85 -0.09 -0.37
C ALA A 80 -11.79 -1.13 0.08
N LEU A 81 -11.75 -2.33 -0.51
CA LEU A 81 -10.77 -3.35 -0.13
C LEU A 81 -9.37 -3.00 -0.61
N GLY A 82 -9.25 -2.42 -1.81
CA GLY A 82 -7.96 -1.93 -2.32
C GLY A 82 -7.41 -0.80 -1.45
N THR A 83 -8.26 0.13 -1.01
CA THR A 83 -7.87 1.21 -0.09
C THR A 83 -7.37 0.66 1.25
N VAL A 84 -8.06 -0.33 1.83
CA VAL A 84 -7.64 -1.01 3.08
C VAL A 84 -6.28 -1.68 2.91
N LEU A 85 -6.06 -2.34 1.77
CA LEU A 85 -4.79 -2.99 1.45
C LEU A 85 -3.63 -2.00 1.27
N VAL A 86 -3.87 -0.87 0.60
CA VAL A 86 -2.87 0.21 0.49
C VAL A 86 -2.54 0.78 1.87
N GLN A 87 -3.55 1.00 2.72
CA GLN A 87 -3.33 1.46 4.10
C GLN A 87 -2.45 0.47 4.87
N ALA A 88 -2.71 -0.83 4.76
CA ALA A 88 -1.89 -1.85 5.43
C ALA A 88 -0.43 -1.82 4.98
N VAL A 89 -0.16 -1.67 3.67
CA VAL A 89 1.21 -1.52 3.16
C VAL A 89 1.84 -0.23 3.67
N PHE A 90 1.10 0.87 3.69
CA PHE A 90 1.58 2.15 4.20
C PHE A 90 1.94 2.08 5.68
N GLU A 91 1.06 1.55 6.53
CA GLU A 91 1.33 1.34 7.95
C GLU A 91 2.53 0.42 8.19
N TYR A 92 2.68 -0.64 7.38
CA TYR A 92 3.87 -1.47 7.45
C TYR A 92 5.14 -0.69 7.08
N SER A 93 5.09 0.15 6.06
CA SER A 93 6.23 1.01 5.68
C SER A 93 6.66 1.96 6.81
N LEU A 94 5.71 2.47 7.61
CA LEU A 94 6.00 3.31 8.79
C LEU A 94 6.75 2.54 9.89
N SER A 95 6.60 1.22 9.95
CA SER A 95 7.30 0.34 10.90
C SER A 95 8.67 -0.15 10.40
N THR A 96 9.07 0.29 9.21
CA THR A 96 10.35 -0.05 8.57
C THR A 96 11.15 1.23 8.34
N ASP A 97 12.39 1.07 7.87
CA ASP A 97 13.22 2.17 7.37
C ASP A 97 12.67 2.82 6.09
N CYS A 98 11.54 2.35 5.51
CA CYS A 98 10.84 3.03 4.43
C CYS A 98 10.06 4.28 4.88
N GLU A 99 9.66 4.39 6.15
CA GLU A 99 9.07 5.61 6.76
C GLU A 99 7.87 6.25 6.02
N GLY A 100 7.06 5.46 5.30
CA GLY A 100 5.94 5.96 4.50
C GLY A 100 6.23 6.02 3.00
N ARG A 101 7.45 5.72 2.56
CA ARG A 101 7.80 5.63 1.13
C ARG A 101 7.19 4.37 0.54
N VAL A 102 6.03 4.54 -0.08
CA VAL A 102 5.32 3.49 -0.81
C VAL A 102 5.22 3.88 -2.27
N SER A 103 5.53 2.92 -3.13
CA SER A 103 5.43 3.01 -4.58
C SER A 103 4.53 1.91 -5.11
N LEU A 104 4.09 2.06 -6.35
CA LEU A 104 3.18 1.14 -7.02
C LEU A 104 3.72 0.83 -8.40
N TYR A 105 3.86 -0.46 -8.73
CA TYR A 105 4.04 -0.90 -10.10
C TYR A 105 2.69 -0.85 -10.83
N SER A 106 2.54 -0.01 -11.86
CA SER A 106 1.24 0.31 -12.45
C SER A 106 0.98 -0.28 -13.85
N ALA A 107 1.82 -1.23 -14.30
CA ALA A 107 1.63 -1.89 -15.59
C ALA A 107 0.21 -2.47 -15.76
N ASN A 108 -0.52 -1.99 -16.78
CA ASN A 108 -1.87 -2.42 -17.14
C ASN A 108 -2.93 -2.29 -16.03
N LYS A 109 -2.76 -1.35 -15.10
CA LYS A 109 -3.73 -1.10 -14.03
C LYS A 109 -4.61 0.11 -14.36
N SER A 110 -5.85 0.11 -13.86
CA SER A 110 -6.72 1.30 -13.92
C SER A 110 -6.06 2.43 -13.13
N GLY A 111 -5.46 3.39 -13.84
CA GLY A 111 -4.74 4.51 -13.24
C GLY A 111 -5.67 5.27 -12.28
N GLU A 112 -6.91 5.52 -12.70
CA GLU A 112 -7.92 6.30 -11.96
C GLU A 112 -8.06 5.90 -10.49
N PHE A 113 -8.06 4.60 -10.17
CA PHE A 113 -8.13 4.14 -8.79
C PHE A 113 -6.92 4.59 -7.98
N TYR A 114 -5.72 4.45 -8.52
CA TYR A 114 -4.48 4.76 -7.81
C TYR A 114 -4.20 6.26 -7.70
N PHE A 115 -4.62 7.07 -8.68
CA PHE A 115 -4.60 8.54 -8.56
C PHE A 115 -5.51 9.03 -7.43
N LYS A 116 -6.69 8.42 -7.25
CA LYS A 116 -7.58 8.74 -6.10
C LYS A 116 -6.94 8.41 -4.75
N LEU A 117 -5.98 7.49 -4.71
CA LEU A 117 -5.19 7.17 -3.52
C LEU A 117 -3.93 8.04 -3.37
N GLY A 118 -3.70 8.98 -4.30
CA GLY A 118 -2.59 9.90 -4.28
C GLY A 118 -1.29 9.37 -4.87
N PHE A 119 -1.33 8.25 -5.59
CA PHE A 119 -0.19 7.80 -6.39
C PHE A 119 -0.10 8.62 -7.68
N THR A 120 1.11 9.09 -8.00
CA THR A 120 1.41 9.82 -9.23
C THR A 120 2.66 9.25 -9.91
N PRO A 121 2.74 9.24 -11.24
CA PRO A 121 3.97 8.92 -11.95
C PRO A 121 4.96 10.08 -11.85
N LEU A 122 6.26 9.80 -11.98
CA LEU A 122 7.29 10.84 -12.10
C LEU A 122 7.34 11.49 -13.49
N LYS A 123 6.90 10.77 -14.52
CA LYS A 123 6.91 11.28 -15.90
C LYS A 123 5.63 12.08 -16.16
N GLU A 124 5.77 13.38 -16.39
CA GLU A 124 4.68 14.32 -16.74
C GLU A 124 3.76 13.82 -17.86
N PRO A 125 4.23 13.15 -18.95
CA PRO A 125 3.35 12.70 -20.02
C PRO A 125 2.29 11.66 -19.61
N ILE A 126 2.48 10.93 -18.51
CA ILE A 126 1.46 9.99 -18.01
C ILE A 126 0.34 10.75 -17.29
N PHE A 127 0.70 11.82 -16.57
CA PHE A 127 -0.29 12.70 -15.94
C PHE A 127 -1.20 13.34 -16.98
N ASP A 128 -0.61 13.86 -18.06
CA ASP A 128 -1.37 14.56 -19.10
C ASP A 128 -2.42 13.67 -19.75
N LYS A 129 -2.05 12.43 -20.10
CA LYS A 129 -2.96 11.48 -20.74
C LYS A 129 -4.14 11.07 -19.86
N LEU A 130 -3.97 11.02 -18.55
CA LEU A 130 -5.05 10.65 -17.63
C LEU A 130 -5.91 11.84 -17.25
N TYR A 131 -5.28 12.99 -17.00
CA TYR A 131 -5.95 14.17 -16.49
C TYR A 131 -6.58 15.02 -17.60
N PHE A 132 -5.88 15.22 -18.71
CA PHE A 132 -6.36 16.01 -19.84
C PHE A 132 -7.04 15.14 -20.90
N ASP A 133 -6.48 13.98 -21.24
CA ASP A 133 -7.01 13.13 -22.32
C ASP A 133 -8.08 12.13 -21.84
N GLY A 134 -8.27 12.03 -20.51
CA GLY A 134 -9.31 11.17 -19.91
C GLY A 134 -9.07 9.68 -20.12
N GLU A 135 -7.83 9.27 -20.42
CA GLU A 135 -7.48 7.86 -20.53
C GLU A 135 -7.68 7.15 -19.18
N LYS A 136 -8.14 5.90 -19.21
CA LYS A 136 -8.43 5.12 -17.99
C LYS A 136 -7.37 4.06 -17.69
N ASN A 137 -6.62 3.66 -18.71
CA ASN A 137 -5.64 2.59 -18.68
C ASN A 137 -4.34 3.11 -19.31
N ILE A 138 -3.35 3.41 -18.47
CA ILE A 138 -2.02 3.79 -18.93
C ILE A 138 -1.01 2.98 -18.15
N ASP A 139 0.00 2.46 -18.83
CA ASP A 139 1.18 1.91 -18.20
C ASP A 139 2.01 3.05 -17.59
N GLY A 140 1.93 3.18 -16.28
CA GLY A 140 2.62 4.23 -15.55
C GLY A 140 3.99 3.81 -15.01
N GLU A 141 4.53 2.66 -15.43
CA GLU A 141 5.75 2.06 -14.88
C GLU A 141 5.70 1.93 -13.35
N ILE A 142 6.32 2.86 -12.63
CA ILE A 142 6.33 2.96 -11.17
C ILE A 142 5.80 4.34 -10.76
N MET A 143 4.81 4.35 -9.87
CA MET A 143 4.19 5.54 -9.28
C MET A 143 4.57 5.68 -7.80
N PHE A 144 4.56 6.90 -7.27
CA PHE A 144 4.87 7.20 -5.86
C PHE A 144 3.76 8.03 -5.23
N LEU A 145 3.67 8.04 -3.90
CA LEU A 145 2.74 8.92 -3.18
C LEU A 145 3.21 10.36 -3.25
N THR A 146 2.31 11.29 -3.59
CA THR A 146 2.57 12.73 -3.40
C THR A 146 2.77 13.04 -1.92
N ASP A 147 3.44 14.17 -1.60
CA ASP A 147 3.65 14.59 -0.21
C ASP A 147 2.33 14.74 0.55
N ALA A 148 1.35 15.40 -0.07
CA ALA A 148 0.01 15.56 0.49
C ALA A 148 -0.69 14.21 0.74
N ALA A 149 -0.51 13.23 -0.17
CA ALA A 149 -1.05 11.89 0.05
C ALA A 149 -0.33 11.15 1.18
N ASN A 150 1.00 11.29 1.28
CA ASN A 150 1.78 10.70 2.37
C ASN A 150 1.30 11.22 3.73
N GLU A 151 1.11 12.52 3.86
CA GLU A 151 0.57 13.17 5.07
C GLU A 151 -0.83 12.64 5.40
N ALA A 152 -1.75 12.63 4.42
CA ALA A 152 -3.10 12.11 4.62
C ALA A 152 -3.13 10.64 5.04
N TRP A 153 -2.26 9.81 4.46
CA TRP A 153 -2.12 8.40 4.86
C TRP A 153 -1.56 8.24 6.26
N ARG A 154 -0.62 9.11 6.67
CA ARG A 154 -0.04 9.13 8.02
C ARG A 154 -1.09 9.52 9.07
N GLU A 155 -1.87 10.56 8.82
CA GLU A 155 -2.98 10.95 9.68
C GLU A 155 -4.01 9.81 9.81
N ARG A 156 -4.37 9.20 8.68
CA ARG A 156 -5.30 8.07 8.65
C ARG A 156 -4.78 6.87 9.45
N ALA A 157 -3.51 6.53 9.30
CA ALA A 157 -2.86 5.44 10.06
C ALA A 157 -2.88 5.69 11.57
N GLN A 158 -2.79 6.95 12.01
CA GLN A 158 -2.88 7.31 13.42
C GLN A 158 -4.32 7.24 13.94
N MET A 159 -5.29 7.73 13.16
CA MET A 159 -6.71 7.73 13.57
C MET A 159 -7.36 6.35 13.52
N TYR A 160 -7.00 5.53 12.54
CA TYR A 160 -7.64 4.25 12.25
C TYR A 160 -6.62 3.15 11.91
N PRO A 161 -5.71 2.79 12.84
CA PRO A 161 -4.66 1.82 12.58
C PRO A 161 -5.23 0.44 12.23
N LEU A 162 -4.77 -0.15 11.13
CA LEU A 162 -5.07 -1.53 10.76
C LEU A 162 -4.10 -2.52 11.40
N ILE A 163 -2.85 -2.08 11.50
CA ILE A 163 -1.71 -2.79 12.02
C ILE A 163 -1.40 -2.15 13.36
N GLN A 164 -1.54 -2.91 14.45
CA GLN A 164 -1.08 -2.42 15.75
C GLN A 164 0.41 -2.06 15.63
N PRO A 165 0.81 -0.83 16.03
CA PRO A 165 2.22 -0.47 16.02
C PRO A 165 2.97 -1.44 16.93
N ALA A 166 4.20 -1.81 16.55
CA ALA A 166 5.13 -2.52 17.42
C ALA A 166 5.55 -1.69 18.65
N PHE A 167 5.03 -0.46 18.79
CA PHE A 167 5.26 0.44 19.89
C PHE A 167 3.99 0.57 20.73
N PRO A 168 3.88 -0.12 21.87
CA PRO A 168 3.01 0.36 22.93
C PRO A 168 3.60 1.70 23.39
N ASN A 169 2.77 2.74 23.50
CA ASN A 169 3.09 4.04 24.08
C ASN A 169 4.16 3.97 25.20
N SER A 170 5.43 4.15 24.86
CA SER A 170 6.42 4.59 25.83
C SER A 170 6.28 6.10 25.90
N ILE A 171 5.35 6.52 26.76
CA ILE A 171 5.39 7.84 27.37
C ILE A 171 6.79 7.97 27.96
N ILE A 172 7.69 8.69 27.29
CA ILE A 172 8.92 9.17 27.91
C ILE A 172 8.46 10.19 28.93
N LYS A 173 8.27 9.75 30.18
CA LYS A 173 8.24 10.67 31.31
C LYS A 173 9.67 11.21 31.47
N PRO A 174 9.87 12.52 31.49
CA PRO A 174 11.14 13.06 31.93
C PRO A 174 11.32 12.71 33.41
N PHE A 175 12.45 12.07 33.73
CA PHE A 175 13.03 12.11 35.06
C PHE A 175 14.14 13.17 35.05
#